data_AF-A0A2N3WF11-F1
#
_entry.id   AF-A0A2N3WF11-F1
#
_cell.length_a   1.000
_cell.length_b   1.000
_cell.length_c   1.000
_cell.angle_alpha   90.00
_cell.angle_beta   90.00
_cell.angle_gamma   90.00
#
_symmetry.space_group_name_H-M   'P 1'
#
loop_
_entity.id
_entity.type
_entity.pdbx_description
1 polymer ?
#
loop_
_entity_poly.entity_id
_entity_poly.type
_entity_poly.pdbx_seq_one_letter_code
_entity_poly.pdbx_strand_id
1 'polypeptide(L)'
;MLSTHPYPAGELTEMRCAATDYAAHGWLICPGARVPHPRPDTSDGRPSPEEADLVCRGEPLSKDEAFDAWTDRPWPILLRPGAVGAIDLGPGDGRTEAILRDAGCLGPILVGPGPRWHLIVEHAPDQGTRAIQPPRSVREGCLLLPPSRVPSWISRWRISPEETGWSLPDHSSARAALNAGTRRD
;
A
#
# COMPACT_ATOMS: atom_id res chain seq x y z
N MET A 1 -12.12 -24.81 -17.26
CA MET A 1 -10.86 -24.07 -17.08
C MET A 1 -10.64 -23.90 -15.58
N LEU A 2 -9.65 -24.57 -15.00
CA LEU A 2 -9.33 -24.43 -13.58
C LEU A 2 -8.71 -23.04 -13.39
N SER A 3 -9.32 -22.23 -12.53
CA SER A 3 -8.89 -20.88 -12.23
C SER A 3 -7.53 -20.92 -11.54
N THR A 4 -6.47 -20.59 -12.26
CA THR A 4 -5.06 -20.55 -11.77
C THR A 4 -4.78 -19.28 -10.98
N HIS A 5 -5.72 -18.85 -10.14
CA HIS A 5 -5.52 -17.75 -9.23
C HIS A 5 -4.90 -18.22 -7.91
N PRO A 6 -4.01 -17.42 -7.28
CA PRO A 6 -3.31 -17.81 -6.06
C PRO A 6 -4.17 -17.76 -4.78
N TYR A 7 -5.48 -17.50 -4.88
CA TYR A 7 -6.38 -17.30 -3.74
C TYR A 7 -7.54 -18.31 -3.74
N PRO A 8 -7.90 -18.91 -2.58
CA PRO A 8 -9.13 -19.69 -2.41
C PRO A 8 -10.39 -18.82 -2.56
N ALA A 9 -11.53 -19.43 -2.86
CA ALA A 9 -12.77 -18.73 -3.23
C ALA A 9 -13.28 -17.69 -2.19
N GLY A 10 -13.04 -17.92 -0.88
CA GLY A 10 -13.37 -16.96 0.17
C GLY A 10 -12.52 -15.68 0.11
N GLU A 11 -11.22 -15.82 -0.18
CA GLU A 11 -10.28 -14.70 -0.28
C GLU A 11 -10.54 -13.85 -1.53
N LEU A 12 -11.20 -14.39 -2.57
CA LEU A 12 -11.65 -13.61 -3.74
C LEU A 12 -12.70 -12.56 -3.37
N THR A 13 -13.65 -12.94 -2.52
CA THR A 13 -14.71 -12.01 -2.10
C THR A 13 -14.12 -10.90 -1.24
N GLU A 14 -13.21 -11.25 -0.32
CA GLU A 14 -12.49 -10.29 0.52
C GLU A 14 -11.66 -9.31 -0.31
N MET A 15 -10.90 -9.80 -1.29
CA MET A 15 -10.11 -8.95 -2.19
C MET A 15 -10.98 -7.97 -2.98
N ARG A 16 -12.10 -8.46 -3.53
CA ARG A 16 -13.02 -7.61 -4.29
C ARG A 16 -13.66 -6.55 -3.41
N CYS A 17 -14.17 -6.93 -2.23
CA CYS A 17 -14.75 -5.98 -1.28
C CYS A 17 -13.73 -4.91 -0.89
N ALA A 18 -12.52 -5.31 -0.49
CA ALA A 18 -11.46 -4.38 -0.14
C ALA A 18 -11.10 -3.43 -1.29
N ALA A 19 -10.91 -3.95 -2.51
CA ALA A 19 -10.63 -3.11 -3.68
C ALA A 19 -11.75 -2.10 -3.96
N THR A 20 -13.01 -2.55 -3.92
CA THR A 20 -14.17 -1.67 -4.08
C THR A 20 -14.22 -0.60 -2.98
N ASP A 21 -13.92 -0.94 -1.73
CA ASP A 21 -13.95 -0.02 -0.60
C ASP A 21 -12.82 1.02 -0.70
N TYR A 22 -11.59 0.62 -1.05
CA TYR A 22 -10.50 1.57 -1.28
C TYR A 22 -10.84 2.56 -2.40
N ALA A 23 -11.34 2.06 -3.54
CA ALA A 23 -11.72 2.90 -4.67
C ALA A 23 -12.90 3.83 -4.31
N ALA A 24 -13.87 3.37 -3.52
CA ALA A 24 -15.00 4.18 -3.05
C ALA A 24 -14.56 5.36 -2.18
N HIS A 25 -13.44 5.23 -1.46
CA HIS A 25 -12.83 6.30 -0.65
C HIS A 25 -11.79 7.11 -1.43
N GLY A 26 -11.76 6.98 -2.76
CA GLY A 26 -10.92 7.80 -3.65
C GLY A 26 -9.45 7.38 -3.70
N TRP A 27 -9.09 6.21 -3.16
CA TRP A 27 -7.72 5.73 -3.22
C TRP A 27 -7.38 5.26 -4.64
N LEU A 28 -6.22 5.66 -5.16
CA LEU A 28 -5.79 5.30 -6.51
C LEU A 28 -5.23 3.88 -6.56
N ILE A 29 -6.13 2.89 -6.63
CA ILE A 29 -5.74 1.48 -6.66
C ILE A 29 -5.64 0.92 -8.08
N CYS A 30 -4.69 0.01 -8.30
CA CYS A 30 -4.51 -0.72 -9.53
C CYS A 30 -4.30 -2.22 -9.26
N PRO A 31 -4.73 -3.10 -10.18
CA PRO A 31 -4.32 -4.50 -10.15
C PRO A 31 -2.80 -4.62 -10.34
N GLY A 32 -2.14 -5.37 -9.47
CA GLY A 32 -0.71 -5.66 -9.53
C GLY A 32 -0.43 -6.87 -10.40
N ALA A 33 0.50 -6.74 -11.33
CA ALA A 33 1.03 -7.84 -12.12
C ALA A 33 2.51 -8.02 -11.83
N ARG A 34 2.97 -9.27 -11.75
CA ARG A 34 4.41 -9.55 -11.74
C ARG A 34 4.98 -9.32 -13.13
N VAL A 35 6.08 -8.58 -13.21
CA VAL A 35 6.90 -8.57 -14.41
C VAL A 35 7.65 -9.91 -14.48
N PRO A 36 7.51 -10.69 -15.57
CA PRO A 36 8.35 -11.86 -15.76
C PRO A 36 9.78 -11.38 -15.98
N HIS A 37 10.67 -11.62 -15.01
CA HIS A 37 12.09 -11.40 -15.25
C HIS A 37 12.64 -12.54 -16.10
N PRO A 38 13.36 -12.27 -17.20
CA PRO A 38 14.24 -13.28 -17.77
C PRO A 38 15.22 -13.66 -16.66
N ARG A 39 15.32 -14.96 -16.34
CA ARG A 39 16.20 -15.46 -15.28
C ARG A 39 17.56 -14.77 -15.38
N PRO A 40 18.01 -14.00 -14.37
CA PRO A 40 19.37 -13.53 -14.39
C PRO A 40 20.27 -14.74 -14.17
N ASP A 41 21.10 -15.05 -15.17
CA ASP A 41 22.31 -15.84 -14.95
C ASP A 41 23.20 -15.03 -13.99
N THR A 42 23.15 -15.40 -12.71
CA THR A 42 24.10 -15.06 -11.62
C THR A 42 24.18 -13.61 -11.10
N SER A 43 24.62 -13.53 -9.83
CA SER A 43 24.91 -12.34 -9.00
C SER A 43 23.67 -11.75 -8.30
N ASP A 44 23.31 -12.10 -7.07
CA ASP A 44 24.16 -12.01 -5.87
C ASP A 44 23.59 -12.82 -4.68
N GLY A 45 23.05 -14.03 -4.93
CA GLY A 45 22.60 -14.99 -3.88
C GLY A 45 21.50 -14.52 -2.92
N ARG A 46 21.09 -13.24 -2.97
CA ARG A 46 20.01 -12.66 -2.19
C ARG A 46 18.72 -12.81 -2.99
N PRO A 47 17.67 -13.43 -2.44
CA PRO A 47 16.36 -13.41 -3.06
C PRO A 47 15.93 -11.95 -3.21
N SER A 48 15.74 -11.49 -4.45
CA SER A 48 15.04 -10.23 -4.69
C SER A 48 13.64 -10.38 -4.11
N PRO A 49 13.15 -9.45 -3.27
CA PRO A 49 11.80 -9.58 -2.74
C PRO A 49 10.83 -9.55 -3.92
N GLU A 50 10.10 -10.64 -4.15
CA GLU A 50 9.21 -10.82 -5.31
C GLU A 50 8.14 -9.72 -5.41
N GLU A 51 7.87 -9.02 -4.32
CA GLU A 51 7.00 -7.85 -4.28
C GLU A 51 7.54 -6.65 -5.05
N ALA A 52 8.86 -6.47 -5.07
CA ALA A 52 9.51 -5.40 -5.82
C ALA A 52 9.28 -5.55 -7.33
N ASP A 53 8.79 -6.70 -7.79
CA ASP A 53 8.50 -6.99 -9.20
C ASP A 53 7.03 -6.76 -9.55
N LEU A 54 6.21 -6.31 -8.59
CA LEU A 54 4.83 -5.91 -8.82
C LEU A 54 4.75 -4.52 -9.46
N VAL A 55 4.03 -4.47 -10.57
CA VAL A 55 3.77 -3.27 -11.36
C VAL A 55 2.25 -3.12 -11.54
N CYS A 56 1.78 -1.87 -11.49
CA CYS A 56 0.41 -1.50 -11.76
C CYS A 56 0.03 -1.86 -13.19
N ARG A 57 -1.03 -2.63 -13.31
CA ARG A 57 -1.63 -3.02 -14.58
C ARG A 57 -2.68 -1.98 -14.96
N GLY A 58 -2.27 -0.99 -15.75
CA GLY A 58 -3.16 0.06 -16.24
C GLY A 58 -3.25 1.26 -15.30
N GLU A 59 -4.33 2.02 -15.45
CA GLU A 59 -4.60 3.22 -14.65
C GLU A 59 -5.43 2.90 -13.40
N PRO A 60 -5.56 3.83 -12.43
CA PRO A 60 -6.34 3.61 -11.23
C PRO A 60 -7.80 3.37 -11.58
N LEU A 61 -8.42 2.41 -10.90
CA LEU A 61 -9.79 2.01 -11.17
C LEU A 61 -10.76 2.78 -10.28
N SER A 62 -11.90 3.17 -10.84
CA SER A 62 -13.05 3.64 -10.07
C SER A 62 -13.69 2.49 -9.28
N LYS A 63 -14.64 2.82 -8.40
CA LYS A 63 -15.37 1.83 -7.59
C LYS A 63 -16.01 0.73 -8.44
N ASP A 64 -16.71 1.11 -9.51
CA ASP A 64 -17.44 0.17 -10.36
C ASP A 64 -16.46 -0.71 -11.16
N GLU A 65 -15.39 -0.11 -11.70
CA GLU A 65 -14.35 -0.84 -12.41
C GLU A 65 -13.55 -1.79 -11.51
N ALA A 66 -13.34 -1.42 -10.23
CA ALA A 66 -12.65 -2.26 -9.26
C ALA A 66 -13.45 -3.54 -8.97
N PHE A 67 -14.78 -3.45 -8.86
CA PHE A 67 -15.61 -4.64 -8.64
C PHE A 67 -15.44 -5.66 -9.78
N ASP A 68 -15.49 -5.20 -11.02
CA ASP A 68 -15.37 -6.05 -12.20
C ASP A 68 -13.93 -6.61 -12.35
N ALA A 69 -12.91 -5.75 -12.21
CA ALA A 69 -11.52 -6.15 -12.38
C ALA A 69 -11.07 -7.26 -11.42
N TRP A 70 -11.55 -7.21 -10.17
CA TRP A 70 -11.24 -8.22 -9.15
C TRP A 70 -12.20 -9.40 -9.12
N THR A 71 -13.33 -9.33 -9.84
CA THR A 71 -14.20 -10.50 -10.07
C THR A 71 -13.51 -11.50 -11.02
N ASP A 72 -12.87 -11.01 -12.09
CA ASP A 72 -12.24 -11.87 -13.08
C ASP A 72 -10.91 -12.46 -12.61
N ARG A 73 -10.10 -11.65 -11.90
CA ARG A 73 -8.77 -12.07 -11.45
C ARG A 73 -8.38 -11.38 -10.13
N PRO A 74 -8.04 -12.13 -9.08
CA PRO A 74 -7.59 -11.59 -7.79
C PRO A 74 -6.12 -11.18 -7.86
N TRP A 75 -5.83 -10.08 -8.57
CA TRP A 75 -4.49 -9.52 -8.59
C TRP A 75 -4.18 -8.82 -7.27
N PRO A 76 -2.93 -8.85 -6.78
CA PRO A 76 -2.51 -7.96 -5.69
C PRO A 76 -3.01 -6.51 -5.89
N ILE A 77 -3.53 -5.88 -4.84
CA ILE A 77 -4.02 -4.51 -4.87
C ILE A 77 -2.83 -3.58 -4.61
N LEU A 78 -2.48 -2.77 -5.59
CA LEU A 78 -1.44 -1.75 -5.45
C LEU A 78 -2.09 -0.38 -5.27
N LEU A 79 -1.64 0.35 -4.25
CA LEU A 79 -1.93 1.76 -4.06
C LEU A 79 -0.86 2.60 -4.74
N ARG A 80 -1.28 3.45 -5.69
CA ARG A 80 -0.42 4.44 -6.32
C ARG A 80 -0.42 5.73 -5.51
N PRO A 81 0.75 6.32 -5.23
CA PRO A 81 0.83 7.65 -4.66
C PRO A 81 0.08 8.66 -5.53
N GLY A 82 -0.73 9.52 -4.92
CA GLY A 82 -1.52 10.51 -5.65
C GLY A 82 -2.68 11.06 -4.82
N ALA A 83 -3.80 10.35 -4.71
CA ALA A 83 -4.91 10.82 -3.86
C ALA A 83 -4.55 10.75 -2.36
N VAL A 84 -3.71 9.79 -1.99
CA VAL A 84 -3.18 9.61 -0.64
C VAL A 84 -1.66 9.53 -0.69
N GLY A 85 -1.03 9.91 0.42
CA GLY A 85 0.39 9.77 0.66
C GLY A 85 0.69 8.66 1.65
N ALA A 86 1.98 8.38 1.85
CA ALA A 86 2.43 7.48 2.88
C ALA A 86 3.72 7.99 3.55
N ILE A 87 3.80 7.81 4.86
CA ILE A 87 5.00 8.10 5.66
C ILE A 87 5.59 6.76 6.11
N ASP A 88 6.82 6.45 5.67
CA ASP A 88 7.59 5.31 6.20
C ASP A 88 7.94 5.57 7.67
N LEU A 89 7.47 4.69 8.55
CA LEU A 89 7.71 4.69 9.99
C LEU A 89 8.85 3.76 10.39
N GLY A 90 9.53 3.12 9.43
CA GLY A 90 10.55 2.12 9.71
C GLY A 90 9.96 0.87 10.36
N PRO A 91 10.70 0.16 11.25
CA PRO A 91 10.30 -1.16 11.76
C PRO A 91 9.03 -1.18 12.64
N GLY A 92 8.43 -0.01 12.91
CA GLY A 92 7.17 0.12 13.63
C GLY A 92 7.29 -0.21 15.12
N ASP A 93 6.89 0.71 15.98
CA ASP A 93 6.78 0.45 17.41
C ASP A 93 5.56 1.16 18.03
N GLY A 94 5.14 0.68 19.21
CA GLY A 94 4.00 1.25 19.93
C GLY A 94 4.24 2.69 20.39
N ARG A 95 5.50 3.14 20.45
CA ARG A 95 5.85 4.52 20.79
C ARG A 95 5.48 5.48 19.67
N THR A 96 5.77 5.09 18.43
CA THR A 96 5.42 5.87 17.23
C THR A 96 3.91 6.06 17.12
N GLU A 97 3.14 4.99 17.40
CA GLU A 97 1.67 5.08 17.49
C GLU A 97 1.21 6.05 18.59
N ALA A 98 1.84 6.01 19.78
CA ALA A 98 1.48 6.90 20.87
C ALA A 98 1.74 8.38 20.54
N ILE A 99 2.91 8.68 19.95
CA ILE A 99 3.26 10.04 19.48
C ILE A 99 2.22 10.57 18.49
N LEU A 100 1.85 9.76 17.49
CA LEU A 100 0.84 10.14 16.50
C LEU A 100 -0.54 10.34 17.13
N ARG A 101 -0.93 9.47 18.06
CA ARG A 101 -2.21 9.57 18.78
C ARG A 101 -2.30 10.83 19.62
N ASP A 102 -1.27 11.12 20.42
CA ASP A 102 -1.22 12.31 21.28
C ASP A 102 -1.25 13.61 20.46
N ALA A 103 -0.70 13.57 19.26
CA ALA A 103 -0.73 14.68 18.31
C ALA A 103 -2.02 14.76 17.46
N GLY A 104 -2.99 13.85 17.65
CA GLY A 104 -4.20 13.79 16.83
C GLY A 104 -3.96 13.45 15.36
N CYS A 105 -2.80 12.85 15.05
CA CYS A 105 -2.32 12.52 13.71
C CYS A 105 -2.28 11.01 13.44
N LEU A 106 -3.03 10.22 14.22
CA LEU A 106 -3.11 8.78 14.01
C LEU A 106 -4.06 8.48 12.83
N GLY A 107 -3.58 7.71 11.87
CA GLY A 107 -4.32 7.27 10.70
C GLY A 107 -4.14 5.76 10.46
N PRO A 108 -4.60 5.25 9.31
CA PRO A 108 -4.39 3.85 8.95
C PRO A 108 -2.90 3.54 8.86
N ILE A 109 -2.49 2.43 9.47
CA ILE A 109 -1.09 1.99 9.46
C ILE A 109 -1.02 0.66 8.73
N LEU A 110 -0.40 0.70 7.56
CA LEU A 110 -0.08 -0.45 6.75
C LEU A 110 1.21 -1.10 7.23
N VAL A 111 1.24 -2.42 7.37
CA VAL A 111 2.49 -3.18 7.49
C VAL A 111 2.83 -3.71 6.11
N GLY A 112 3.80 -3.06 5.47
CA GLY A 112 4.29 -3.44 4.15
C GLY A 112 5.20 -4.67 4.19
N PRO A 113 5.80 -5.06 3.05
CA PRO A 113 6.92 -6.02 2.97
C PRO A 113 8.03 -5.73 3.97
N GLY A 114 8.40 -6.74 4.76
CA GLY A 114 9.38 -6.63 5.82
C GLY A 114 8.80 -6.04 7.12
N PRO A 115 9.63 -5.64 8.09
CA PRO A 115 9.13 -5.06 9.33
C PRO A 115 8.58 -3.63 9.16
N ARG A 116 8.48 -3.09 7.95
CA ARG A 116 8.23 -1.64 7.74
C ARG A 116 6.75 -1.29 7.84
N TRP A 117 6.47 -0.25 8.62
CA TRP A 117 5.14 0.32 8.76
C TRP A 117 5.02 1.60 7.95
N HIS A 118 3.86 1.81 7.34
CA HIS A 118 3.54 3.00 6.58
C HIS A 118 2.26 3.62 7.14
N LEU A 119 2.35 4.85 7.63
CA LEU A 119 1.17 5.64 7.95
C LEU A 119 0.58 6.18 6.64
N ILE A 120 -0.68 5.86 6.37
CA ILE A 120 -1.42 6.45 5.25
C ILE A 120 -1.91 7.83 5.68
N VAL A 121 -1.66 8.81 4.83
CA VAL A 121 -1.92 10.23 5.10
C VAL A 121 -2.60 10.88 3.91
N GLU A 122 -3.20 12.04 4.10
CA GLU A 122 -3.63 12.87 2.97
C GLU A 122 -2.44 13.19 2.08
N HIS A 123 -2.67 13.24 0.76
CA HIS A 123 -1.58 13.57 -0.14
C HIS A 123 -1.08 14.99 0.12
N ALA A 124 0.20 15.13 0.47
CA ALA A 124 0.87 16.41 0.35
C ALA A 124 1.13 16.67 -1.14
N PRO A 125 0.57 17.73 -1.75
CA PRO A 125 1.02 18.15 -3.07
C PRO A 125 2.52 18.46 -2.97
N ASP A 126 3.32 17.64 -3.64
CA ASP A 126 4.77 17.67 -3.51
C ASP A 126 5.30 19.07 -3.88
N GLN A 127 5.94 19.76 -2.93
CA GLN A 127 6.39 21.15 -3.09
C GLN A 127 7.66 21.29 -3.94
N GLY A 128 8.20 20.23 -4.55
CA GLY A 128 9.54 20.34 -5.14
C GLY A 128 9.90 19.44 -6.30
N THR A 129 9.17 18.38 -6.63
CA THR A 129 9.59 17.54 -7.76
C THR A 129 8.39 16.91 -8.42
N ARG A 130 7.91 17.56 -9.49
CA ARG A 130 7.01 16.93 -10.45
C ARG A 130 7.76 15.76 -11.08
N ALA A 131 7.66 14.56 -10.48
CA ALA A 131 8.01 13.34 -11.17
C ALA A 131 7.27 13.36 -12.51
N ILE A 132 8.01 13.30 -13.62
CA ILE A 132 7.45 13.42 -14.98
C ILE A 132 6.42 12.32 -15.22
N GLN A 133 6.47 11.23 -14.45
CA GLN A 133 5.44 10.18 -14.40
C GLN A 133 5.17 9.71 -12.96
N PRO A 134 3.90 9.43 -12.61
CA PRO A 134 3.54 8.84 -11.31
C PRO A 134 4.10 7.42 -11.18
N PRO A 135 4.44 6.97 -9.95
CA PRO A 135 4.92 5.60 -9.70
C PRO A 135 3.99 4.55 -10.30
N ARG A 136 4.59 3.54 -10.92
CA ARG A 136 3.90 2.38 -11.49
C ARG A 136 4.32 1.07 -10.84
N SER A 137 5.32 1.03 -9.97
CA SER A 137 5.77 -0.20 -9.30
C SER A 137 5.98 -0.03 -7.81
N VAL A 138 6.07 -1.14 -7.06
CA VAL A 138 6.42 -1.09 -5.63
C VAL A 138 7.81 -0.49 -5.43
N ARG A 139 8.76 -0.77 -6.34
CA ARG A 139 10.10 -0.15 -6.32
C ARG A 139 10.07 1.37 -6.49
N GLU A 140 9.08 1.89 -7.19
CA GLU A 140 8.89 3.32 -7.43
C GLU A 140 8.04 4.00 -6.35
N GLY A 141 7.51 3.24 -5.38
CA GLY A 141 6.74 3.78 -4.26
C GLY A 141 5.25 3.44 -4.25
N CYS A 142 4.78 2.49 -5.07
CA CYS A 142 3.46 1.90 -4.86
C CYS A 142 3.44 1.04 -3.58
N LEU A 143 2.33 1.02 -2.86
CA LEU A 143 2.16 0.18 -1.68
C LEU A 143 1.27 -1.03 -1.99
N LEU A 144 1.63 -2.20 -1.46
CA LEU A 144 0.78 -3.38 -1.52
C LEU A 144 -0.28 -3.30 -0.42
N LEU A 145 -1.57 -3.21 -0.79
CA LEU A 145 -2.66 -3.09 0.17
C LEU A 145 -3.20 -4.45 0.64
N PRO A 146 -3.67 -4.57 1.90
CA PRO A 146 -4.36 -5.77 2.37
C PRO A 146 -5.68 -5.95 1.60
N PRO A 147 -6.16 -7.19 1.42
CA PRO A 147 -5.60 -8.45 1.93
C PRO A 147 -4.58 -9.09 0.98
N SER A 148 -3.93 -8.31 0.11
CA SER A 148 -3.05 -8.84 -0.94
C SER A 148 -1.87 -9.64 -0.39
N ARG A 149 -1.56 -10.72 -1.12
CA ARG A 149 -0.47 -11.64 -0.81
C ARG A 149 0.47 -11.78 -1.99
N VAL A 150 1.74 -11.92 -1.67
CA VAL A 150 2.80 -12.43 -2.54
C VAL A 150 3.44 -13.65 -1.86
N PRO A 151 4.10 -14.58 -2.56
CA PRO A 151 4.52 -15.87 -1.99
C PRO A 151 5.35 -15.78 -0.71
N SER A 152 6.12 -14.71 -0.55
CA SER A 152 6.95 -14.46 0.63
C SER A 152 6.36 -13.45 1.62
N TRP A 153 5.20 -12.83 1.34
CA TRP A 153 4.69 -11.73 2.15
C TRP A 153 3.17 -11.56 2.11
N ILE A 154 2.61 -11.12 3.25
CA ILE A 154 1.20 -10.77 3.39
C ILE A 154 1.12 -9.32 3.83
N SER A 155 0.47 -8.49 3.03
CA SER A 155 0.15 -7.13 3.45
C SER A 155 -0.96 -7.16 4.49
N ARG A 156 -0.79 -6.42 5.59
CA ARG A 156 -1.77 -6.36 6.69
C ARG A 156 -1.92 -4.95 7.24
N TRP A 157 -3.11 -4.66 7.74
CA TRP A 157 -3.32 -3.46 8.54
C TRP A 157 -2.85 -3.70 9.98
N ARG A 158 -2.06 -2.76 10.50
CA ARG A 158 -1.81 -2.62 11.94
C ARG A 158 -2.92 -1.80 12.59
N ILE A 159 -3.36 -0.76 11.90
CA ILE A 159 -4.58 0.02 12.14
C ILE A 159 -5.26 0.14 10.78
N SER A 160 -6.47 -0.38 10.66
CA SER A 160 -7.22 -0.41 9.40
C SER A 160 -7.90 0.93 9.09
N PRO A 161 -8.21 1.23 7.81
CA PRO A 161 -9.01 2.38 7.45
C PRO A 161 -10.36 2.43 8.16
N GLU A 162 -10.99 1.29 8.37
CA GLU A 162 -12.27 1.16 9.06
C GLU A 162 -12.15 1.58 10.54
N GLU A 163 -11.06 1.22 11.21
CA GLU A 163 -10.78 1.64 12.60
C GLU A 163 -10.60 3.16 12.73
N THR A 164 -10.16 3.84 11.67
CA THR A 164 -10.05 5.32 11.65
C THR A 164 -11.25 6.00 11.01
N GLY A 165 -12.31 5.25 10.64
CA GLY A 165 -13.45 5.79 9.91
C GLY A 165 -13.06 6.42 8.58
N TRP A 166 -12.00 5.90 7.94
CA TRP A 166 -11.37 6.40 6.71
C TRP A 166 -10.77 7.80 6.83
N SER A 167 -10.64 8.33 8.05
CA SER A 167 -9.96 9.59 8.29
C SER A 167 -8.45 9.42 8.09
N LEU A 168 -7.87 10.34 7.33
CA LEU A 168 -6.44 10.42 7.07
C LEU A 168 -5.89 11.70 7.70
N PRO A 169 -4.77 11.63 8.44
CA PRO A 169 -4.14 12.83 8.96
C PRO A 169 -3.43 13.59 7.82
N ASP A 170 -3.32 14.92 7.98
CA ASP A 170 -2.50 15.74 7.09
C ASP A 170 -1.03 15.30 7.15
N HIS A 171 -0.40 15.15 5.98
CA HIS A 171 0.98 14.67 5.86
C HIS A 171 1.96 15.58 6.61
N SER A 172 1.80 16.91 6.55
CA SER A 172 2.74 17.85 7.16
C SER A 172 2.67 17.79 8.69
N SER A 173 1.45 17.71 9.22
CA SER A 173 1.16 17.60 10.65
C SER A 173 1.67 16.29 11.24
N ALA A 174 1.41 15.16 10.56
CA ALA A 174 1.93 13.86 10.97
C ALA A 174 3.47 13.84 10.96
N ARG A 175 4.11 14.42 9.93
CA ARG A 175 5.57 14.52 9.86
C ARG A 175 6.15 15.39 10.98
N ALA A 176 5.51 16.51 11.30
CA ALA A 176 5.91 17.39 12.38
C ALA A 176 5.82 16.69 13.75
N ALA A 177 4.75 15.92 13.99
CA ALA A 177 4.57 15.14 15.21
C ALA A 177 5.70 14.12 15.40
N LEU A 178 6.00 13.35 14.35
CA LEU A 178 7.10 12.37 14.36
C LEU A 178 8.45 13.02 14.65
N ASN A 179 8.76 14.14 13.99
CA ASN A 179 10.01 14.87 14.20
C ASN A 179 10.15 15.45 15.62
N ALA A 180 9.04 15.94 16.20
CA ALA A 180 9.01 16.46 17.56
C ALA A 180 9.22 15.36 18.61
N GLY A 181 8.68 14.16 18.35
CA GLY A 181 8.87 12.98 19.20
C GLY A 181 10.33 12.51 19.27
N THR A 182 11.04 12.53 18.15
CA THR A 182 12.46 12.12 18.08
C THR A 182 13.41 13.08 18.80
N ARG A 183 13.06 14.37 18.93
CA ARG A 183 13.90 15.38 19.60
C ARG A 183 13.81 15.36 21.14
N ARG A 184 12.89 14.58 21.70
CA ARG A 184 12.69 14.48 23.16
C ARG A 184 13.48 13.33 23.80
N ASP A 185 14.30 12.62 23.03
CA ASP A 185 15.33 11.68 23.50
C ASP A 185 16.73 12.30 23.42
#